data_AF-A0A4Q2A0Y2-F1
#
_entry.id   AF-A0A4Q2A0Y2-F1
#
_cell.length_a   1.000
_cell.length_b   1.000
_cell.length_c   1.000
_cell.angle_alpha   90.00
_cell.angle_beta   90.00
_cell.angle_gamma   90.00
#
_symmetry.space_group_name_H-M   'P 1'
#
loop_
_entity.id
_entity.type
_entity.pdbx_description
1 polymer ?
#
loop_
_entity_poly.entity_id
_entity_poly.type
_entity_poly.pdbx_seq_one_letter_code
_entity_poly.pdbx_strand_id
1 'polypeptide(L)'
;MASTVNFCLLPPPTTTTTTEPTTTTTTTTTTTPVTNPEPEPEPKPTITTGDIISDKRTTLVKQILSFEEGADNKDEIILSIDSIIEDLDQAQTQLDLQKGVEETILIFKPLIEANDITKDPFPIEQLERLIDAHAQALMGIQSKDIVVELIGNSLEELAFIKTGPAFNDNVIDLLIEDFSFALSRYIATELIASTIFDDQGRWFSLDDPEILKAATAAKPRLDKLQLASDVFFGQQSIYRIQRVLYFKLNTPKDGLQIEATISKNARGLLIDRSFHGLSFLFNGTAITFPTKELNATQDAKLIMDFTYKEDATDQLNQQISDDDSIQIFSDGKVVDISYYVNDIKISAFKTPVILSFETGAYIFDDQTTPYDLAIFRYYEAEGKWRPVGGTYNLIDRTISVKRMSLSQYTLLKSKKSFSDLEDDDAKDAINKLLNKGVIKSESNFNPSAMLSREEFVSWIASAYGLDNNFGITIPFNDVGKDSDYFDSIAIVYSQGIISGKTATSFKPEAGISKQEIAKIISNTLQSYDNKVYNKTLTQNLLAGQPSVADWSKDYVAMMMGLGIMTGDDLYSLERPVTRAEAALMISTVYQ
;
A
#
# COMPACT_ATOMS: atom_id res chain seq x y z
N MET A 1 69.44 23.22 54.18
CA MET A 1 68.44 23.40 55.26
C MET A 1 67.50 22.20 55.24
N ALA A 2 67.16 21.70 56.43
CA ALA A 2 66.07 20.79 56.86
C ALA A 2 64.96 20.45 55.84
N SER A 3 64.23 19.33 55.85
CA SER A 3 64.19 18.09 56.65
C SER A 3 63.20 17.11 55.96
N THR A 4 63.40 15.81 56.25
CA THR A 4 62.64 14.56 55.97
C THR A 4 61.16 14.56 56.43
N VAL A 5 60.21 13.64 56.10
CA VAL A 5 60.14 12.15 56.12
C VAL A 5 58.90 11.61 55.34
N ASN A 6 59.02 10.36 54.85
CA ASN A 6 58.12 9.35 54.21
C ASN A 6 56.74 9.00 54.81
N PHE A 7 55.88 8.36 53.99
CA PHE A 7 55.21 7.02 54.12
C PHE A 7 54.47 6.72 52.78
N CYS A 8 54.11 5.52 52.29
CA CYS A 8 54.59 4.12 52.26
C CYS A 8 53.52 3.34 51.43
N LEU A 9 53.90 2.52 50.44
CA LEU A 9 52.98 1.77 49.56
C LEU A 9 52.79 0.33 50.07
N LEU A 10 51.58 -0.22 49.99
CA LEU A 10 51.28 -1.64 50.27
C LEU A 10 50.88 -2.42 49.00
N PRO A 11 51.29 -3.70 48.85
CA PRO A 11 51.07 -4.56 47.66
C PRO A 11 49.84 -5.48 47.77
N PRO A 12 49.43 -6.20 46.68
CA PRO A 12 48.14 -6.88 46.60
C PRO A 12 48.16 -8.32 47.16
N PRO A 13 47.00 -8.92 47.51
CA PRO A 13 46.95 -10.26 48.08
C PRO A 13 46.78 -11.37 47.01
N THR A 14 47.49 -12.47 47.27
CA THR A 14 47.51 -13.76 46.55
C THR A 14 46.48 -14.76 47.09
N THR A 15 46.05 -15.67 46.20
CA THR A 15 45.15 -16.83 46.41
C THR A 15 45.80 -18.02 47.12
N THR A 16 45.06 -18.74 47.98
CA THR A 16 45.30 -20.15 48.32
C THR A 16 44.01 -20.88 48.71
N THR A 17 43.80 -22.06 48.11
CA THR A 17 42.80 -23.11 48.39
C THR A 17 43.08 -23.89 49.68
N THR A 18 42.05 -24.31 50.43
CA THR A 18 42.12 -25.52 51.29
C THR A 18 40.72 -26.04 51.66
N THR A 19 40.67 -27.37 51.85
CA THR A 19 39.53 -28.30 51.92
C THR A 19 38.78 -28.36 53.27
N GLU A 20 37.52 -28.84 53.21
CA GLU A 20 36.59 -29.14 54.32
C GLU A 20 37.14 -30.06 55.42
N PRO A 21 36.49 -30.01 56.61
CA PRO A 21 36.00 -31.25 57.22
C PRO A 21 34.54 -31.16 57.72
N THR A 22 33.89 -32.33 57.66
CA THR A 22 32.54 -32.64 58.12
C THR A 22 32.50 -32.85 59.64
N THR A 23 31.55 -32.26 60.35
CA THR A 23 31.10 -32.76 61.67
C THR A 23 29.61 -32.53 61.90
N THR A 24 28.95 -33.65 62.19
CA THR A 24 27.56 -33.88 62.54
C THR A 24 27.22 -33.29 63.91
N THR A 25 26.11 -32.57 64.04
CA THR A 25 25.55 -32.19 65.35
C THR A 25 24.05 -32.49 65.41
N THR A 26 23.70 -33.24 66.44
CA THR A 26 22.44 -33.85 66.78
C THR A 26 21.36 -32.82 67.14
N THR A 27 20.17 -33.00 66.57
CA THR A 27 18.94 -32.25 66.86
C THR A 27 18.37 -32.55 68.26
N THR A 28 18.13 -31.51 69.05
CA THR A 28 17.12 -31.50 70.13
C THR A 28 15.89 -30.73 69.64
N THR A 29 14.79 -31.46 69.51
CA THR A 29 13.47 -31.00 69.10
C THR A 29 12.83 -30.10 70.16
N THR A 30 12.48 -28.87 69.76
CA THR A 30 11.42 -28.09 70.41
C THR A 30 10.33 -27.88 69.37
N THR A 31 9.20 -28.57 69.54
CA THR A 31 8.03 -28.51 68.65
C THR A 31 7.32 -27.17 68.81
N THR A 32 7.42 -26.32 67.80
CA THR A 32 6.39 -25.31 67.50
C THR A 32 5.58 -25.79 66.29
N PRO A 33 4.27 -25.56 66.23
CA PRO A 33 3.45 -26.03 65.12
C PRO A 33 3.84 -25.23 63.88
N VAL A 34 4.37 -25.89 62.85
CA VAL A 34 4.52 -25.34 61.51
C VAL A 34 3.14 -25.38 60.87
N THR A 35 2.48 -24.23 60.79
CA THR A 35 1.43 -24.02 59.80
C THR A 35 2.12 -23.98 58.44
N ASN A 36 1.83 -24.97 57.60
CA ASN A 36 2.24 -24.97 56.21
C ASN A 36 1.71 -23.68 55.55
N PRO A 37 2.54 -22.85 54.88
CA PRO A 37 1.99 -21.78 54.07
C PRO A 37 1.12 -22.44 52.99
N GLU A 38 -0.10 -21.94 52.89
CA GLU A 38 -1.04 -22.30 51.83
C GLU A 38 -0.33 -22.13 50.47
N PRO A 39 -0.40 -23.12 49.55
CA PRO A 39 0.21 -22.96 48.24
C PRO A 39 -0.36 -21.69 47.60
N GLU A 40 0.54 -20.83 47.14
CA GLU A 40 0.18 -19.61 46.43
C GLU A 40 -0.79 -19.99 45.31
N PRO A 41 -1.98 -19.39 45.22
CA PRO A 41 -2.97 -19.79 44.23
C PRO A 41 -2.33 -19.66 42.84
N GLU A 42 -2.41 -20.73 42.04
CA GLU A 42 -2.00 -20.66 40.64
C GLU A 42 -2.64 -19.42 40.00
N PRO A 43 -1.87 -18.59 39.27
CA PRO A 43 -2.43 -17.41 38.64
C PRO A 43 -3.62 -17.85 37.79
N LYS A 44 -4.81 -17.28 38.06
CA LYS A 44 -6.01 -17.56 37.25
C LYS A 44 -5.66 -17.36 35.78
N PRO A 45 -6.10 -18.25 34.87
CA PRO A 45 -5.91 -18.03 33.44
C PRO A 45 -6.47 -16.64 33.10
N THR A 46 -5.61 -15.78 32.57
CA THR A 46 -6.01 -14.46 32.12
C THR A 46 -6.78 -14.68 30.83
N ILE A 47 -8.07 -14.37 30.82
CA ILE A 47 -8.90 -14.42 29.61
C ILE A 47 -8.30 -13.41 28.64
N THR A 48 -7.83 -13.89 27.49
CA THR A 48 -7.23 -13.08 26.45
C THR A 48 -8.31 -12.52 25.52
N THR A 49 -7.98 -11.48 24.76
CA THR A 49 -8.87 -11.00 23.68
C THR A 49 -9.20 -12.12 22.69
N GLY A 50 -8.26 -13.03 22.40
CA GLY A 50 -8.53 -14.17 21.53
C GLY A 50 -9.56 -15.13 22.10
N ASP A 51 -9.56 -15.40 23.41
CA ASP A 51 -10.59 -16.25 24.02
C ASP A 51 -12.00 -15.65 23.83
N ILE A 52 -12.13 -14.33 23.98
CA ILE A 52 -13.39 -13.60 23.78
C ILE A 52 -13.82 -13.64 22.31
N ILE A 53 -12.90 -13.34 21.38
CA ILE A 53 -13.16 -13.37 19.94
C ILE A 53 -13.51 -14.80 19.49
N SER A 54 -12.90 -15.83 20.06
CA SER A 54 -13.19 -17.23 19.73
C SER A 54 -14.64 -17.61 20.03
N ASP A 55 -15.14 -17.18 21.19
CA ASP A 55 -16.53 -17.38 21.61
C ASP A 55 -17.51 -16.61 20.71
N LYS A 56 -17.21 -15.33 20.44
CA LYS A 56 -18.03 -14.50 19.53
C LYS A 56 -18.04 -15.05 18.10
N ARG A 57 -16.90 -15.44 17.56
CA ARG A 57 -16.77 -16.12 16.25
C ARG A 57 -17.66 -17.34 16.19
N THR A 58 -17.66 -18.19 17.21
CA THR A 58 -18.49 -19.41 17.22
C THR A 58 -19.98 -19.10 17.11
N THR A 59 -20.41 -17.97 17.69
CA THR A 59 -21.79 -17.47 17.57
C THR A 59 -22.05 -16.91 16.17
N LEU A 60 -21.15 -16.06 15.67
CA LEU A 60 -21.20 -15.47 14.34
C LEU A 60 -21.29 -16.54 13.25
N VAL A 61 -20.45 -17.57 13.29
CA VAL A 61 -20.46 -18.67 12.31
C VAL A 61 -21.80 -19.41 12.31
N LYS A 62 -22.44 -19.60 13.47
CA LYS A 62 -23.78 -20.19 13.52
C LYS A 62 -24.84 -19.29 12.90
N GLN A 63 -24.78 -17.98 13.15
CA GLN A 63 -25.67 -17.00 12.54
C GLN A 63 -25.53 -17.03 11.01
N ILE A 64 -24.29 -17.00 10.51
CA ILE A 64 -23.96 -17.11 9.08
C ILE A 64 -24.52 -18.41 8.47
N LEU A 65 -24.26 -19.57 9.09
CA LEU A 65 -24.74 -20.86 8.59
C LEU A 65 -26.28 -21.01 8.62
N SER A 66 -26.96 -20.22 9.45
CA SER A 66 -28.42 -20.18 9.55
C SER A 66 -29.07 -19.17 8.61
N PHE A 67 -28.27 -18.43 7.83
CA PHE A 67 -28.75 -17.39 6.93
C PHE A 67 -29.46 -18.03 5.73
N GLU A 68 -30.78 -17.88 5.66
CA GLU A 68 -31.61 -18.30 4.52
C GLU A 68 -32.09 -17.07 3.71
N GLU A 69 -32.49 -17.30 2.45
CA GLU A 69 -32.93 -16.26 1.51
C GLU A 69 -34.20 -15.55 2.06
N GLY A 70 -34.07 -14.30 2.54
CA GLY A 70 -35.19 -13.49 3.04
C GLY A 70 -35.09 -13.08 4.52
N ALA A 71 -34.05 -12.29 4.85
CA ALA A 71 -33.90 -11.33 5.95
C ALA A 71 -34.74 -11.48 7.24
N ASP A 72 -34.18 -12.18 8.24
CA ASP A 72 -34.44 -11.93 9.67
C ASP A 72 -33.13 -11.79 10.51
N ASN A 73 -31.94 -12.12 9.96
CA ASN A 73 -30.69 -12.25 10.74
C ASN A 73 -29.53 -11.32 10.28
N LYS A 74 -29.74 -10.44 9.28
CA LYS A 74 -28.67 -9.60 8.69
C LYS A 74 -28.11 -8.60 9.71
N ASP A 75 -28.98 -7.89 10.42
CA ASP A 75 -28.60 -6.91 11.44
C ASP A 75 -27.87 -7.57 12.62
N GLU A 76 -28.23 -8.80 12.98
CA GLU A 76 -27.58 -9.53 14.07
C GLU A 76 -26.15 -9.94 13.70
N ILE A 77 -25.93 -10.37 12.46
CA ILE A 77 -24.59 -10.70 11.94
C ILE A 77 -23.74 -9.42 11.88
N ILE A 78 -24.30 -8.29 11.42
CA ILE A 78 -23.63 -6.98 11.42
C ILE A 78 -23.15 -6.61 12.82
N LEU A 79 -24.06 -6.67 13.81
CA LEU A 79 -23.74 -6.37 15.21
C LEU A 79 -22.68 -7.32 15.80
N SER A 80 -22.72 -8.61 15.43
CA SER A 80 -21.70 -9.58 15.85
C SER A 80 -20.32 -9.25 15.30
N ILE A 81 -20.23 -8.81 14.03
CA ILE A 81 -18.96 -8.40 13.42
C ILE A 81 -18.45 -7.11 14.08
N ASP A 82 -19.31 -6.11 14.25
CA ASP A 82 -18.99 -4.86 14.94
C ASP A 82 -18.43 -5.12 16.34
N SER A 83 -19.02 -6.06 17.07
CA SER A 83 -18.58 -6.41 18.42
C SER A 83 -17.23 -7.15 18.45
N ILE A 84 -16.88 -7.89 17.39
CA ILE A 84 -15.56 -8.53 17.26
C ILE A 84 -14.50 -7.49 16.90
N ILE A 85 -14.82 -6.57 16.00
CA ILE A 85 -13.96 -5.44 15.65
C ILE A 85 -13.60 -4.64 16.90
N GLU A 86 -14.61 -4.29 17.71
CA GLU A 86 -14.40 -3.53 18.94
C GLU A 86 -13.47 -4.25 19.94
N ASP A 87 -13.61 -5.57 20.12
CA ASP A 87 -12.72 -6.34 21.00
C ASP A 87 -11.28 -6.35 20.49
N LEU A 88 -11.11 -6.48 19.17
CA LEU A 88 -9.80 -6.51 18.53
C LEU A 88 -9.11 -5.15 18.64
N ASP A 89 -9.84 -4.05 18.44
CA ASP A 89 -9.36 -2.68 18.61
C ASP A 89 -8.96 -2.37 20.06
N GLN A 90 -9.60 -3.03 21.03
CA GLN A 90 -9.28 -2.91 22.45
C GLN A 90 -8.06 -3.76 22.87
N ALA A 91 -7.49 -4.59 22.01
CA ALA A 91 -6.32 -5.40 22.32
C ALA A 91 -5.07 -4.52 22.54
N GLN A 92 -4.51 -4.54 23.75
CA GLN A 92 -3.34 -3.71 24.11
C GLN A 92 -2.06 -4.51 24.28
N THR A 93 -2.15 -5.78 24.68
CA THR A 93 -0.97 -6.61 24.92
C THR A 93 -0.55 -7.35 23.66
N GLN A 94 0.75 -7.69 23.57
CA GLN A 94 1.28 -8.45 22.43
C GLN A 94 0.61 -9.82 22.27
N LEU A 95 0.27 -10.46 23.39
CA LEU A 95 -0.41 -11.75 23.39
C LEU A 95 -1.87 -11.60 22.94
N ASP A 96 -2.57 -10.56 23.41
CA ASP A 96 -3.96 -10.29 23.01
C ASP A 96 -4.07 -9.95 21.53
N LEU A 97 -3.15 -9.13 21.00
CA LEU A 97 -3.07 -8.81 19.58
C LEU A 97 -2.83 -10.07 18.75
N GLN A 98 -1.84 -10.89 19.11
CA GLN A 98 -1.56 -12.14 18.42
C GLN A 98 -2.78 -13.07 18.42
N LYS A 99 -3.37 -13.31 19.59
CA LYS A 99 -4.51 -14.22 19.75
C LYS A 99 -5.76 -13.70 19.07
N GLY A 100 -6.00 -12.39 19.10
CA GLY A 100 -7.11 -11.76 18.39
C GLY A 100 -6.98 -11.90 16.87
N VAL A 101 -5.78 -11.69 16.32
CA VAL A 101 -5.48 -11.92 14.89
C VAL A 101 -5.71 -13.38 14.50
N GLU A 102 -5.19 -14.34 15.29
CA GLU A 102 -5.36 -15.79 15.05
C GLU A 102 -6.84 -16.20 14.98
N GLU A 103 -7.71 -15.60 15.79
CA GLU A 103 -9.13 -15.96 15.83
C GLU A 103 -9.96 -15.21 14.77
N THR A 104 -9.60 -13.96 14.47
CA THR A 104 -10.31 -13.11 13.51
C THR A 104 -10.17 -13.62 12.08
N ILE A 105 -9.00 -14.12 11.70
CA ILE A 105 -8.78 -14.63 10.34
C ILE A 105 -9.74 -15.78 9.97
N LEU A 106 -10.15 -16.57 10.97
CA LEU A 106 -11.05 -17.71 10.80
C LEU A 106 -12.51 -17.29 10.53
N ILE A 107 -12.83 -15.98 10.63
CA ILE A 107 -14.14 -15.41 10.31
C ILE A 107 -14.29 -15.13 8.81
N PHE A 108 -13.21 -14.79 8.10
CA PHE A 108 -13.30 -14.37 6.70
C PHE A 108 -13.88 -15.46 5.79
N LYS A 109 -13.48 -16.71 6.00
CA LYS A 109 -13.98 -17.84 5.22
C LYS A 109 -15.52 -17.98 5.24
N PRO A 110 -16.17 -18.15 6.40
CA PRO A 110 -17.61 -18.28 6.45
C PRO A 110 -18.34 -17.03 5.93
N LEU A 111 -17.80 -15.82 6.14
CA LEU A 111 -18.38 -14.60 5.58
C LEU A 111 -18.33 -14.56 4.05
N ILE A 112 -17.19 -14.93 3.46
CA ILE A 112 -17.01 -14.98 2.01
C ILE A 112 -17.95 -16.03 1.39
N GLU A 113 -17.99 -17.25 1.96
CA GLU A 113 -18.88 -18.32 1.47
C GLU A 113 -20.36 -17.92 1.53
N ALA A 114 -20.78 -17.16 2.55
CA ALA A 114 -22.15 -16.66 2.64
C ALA A 114 -22.46 -15.58 1.58
N ASN A 115 -21.49 -14.74 1.25
CA ASN A 115 -21.63 -13.75 0.18
C ASN A 115 -21.78 -14.39 -1.21
N ASP A 116 -21.14 -15.52 -1.46
CA ASP A 116 -21.21 -16.20 -2.75
C ASP A 116 -22.55 -16.92 -2.99
N ILE A 117 -23.23 -17.36 -1.93
CA ILE A 117 -24.45 -18.18 -2.02
C ILE A 117 -25.72 -17.32 -2.11
N THR A 118 -25.65 -16.04 -1.73
CA THR A 118 -26.83 -15.21 -1.48
C THR A 118 -27.12 -14.23 -2.62
N LYS A 119 -28.40 -14.01 -2.97
CA LYS A 119 -28.79 -12.97 -3.94
C LYS A 119 -28.74 -11.55 -3.36
N ASP A 120 -28.73 -11.44 -2.04
CA ASP A 120 -28.56 -10.19 -1.28
C ASP A 120 -27.25 -10.28 -0.49
N PRO A 121 -26.12 -9.81 -1.06
CA PRO A 121 -24.83 -9.92 -0.40
C PRO A 121 -24.81 -9.17 0.95
N PHE A 122 -24.03 -9.71 1.86
CA PHE A 122 -23.63 -9.12 3.13
C PHE A 122 -23.03 -7.72 2.90
N PRO A 123 -23.25 -6.74 3.80
CA PRO A 123 -22.70 -5.40 3.61
C PRO A 123 -21.17 -5.46 3.56
N ILE A 124 -20.63 -5.18 2.37
CA ILE A 124 -19.20 -5.11 2.05
C ILE A 124 -18.46 -4.22 3.05
N GLU A 125 -19.09 -3.14 3.52
CA GLU A 125 -18.59 -2.24 4.55
C GLU A 125 -18.11 -2.95 5.83
N GLN A 126 -18.87 -3.93 6.34
CA GLN A 126 -18.49 -4.60 7.58
C GLN A 126 -17.33 -5.57 7.40
N LEU A 127 -17.22 -6.12 6.20
CA LEU A 127 -16.10 -6.94 5.81
C LEU A 127 -14.84 -6.08 5.70
N GLU A 128 -14.91 -4.94 5.02
CA GLU A 128 -13.83 -3.95 4.94
C GLU A 128 -13.36 -3.49 6.32
N ARG A 129 -14.29 -3.20 7.24
CA ARG A 129 -13.96 -2.82 8.62
C ARG A 129 -13.29 -3.95 9.41
N LEU A 130 -13.71 -5.20 9.21
CA LEU A 130 -13.06 -6.35 9.84
C LEU A 130 -11.63 -6.58 9.31
N ILE A 131 -11.43 -6.38 8.00
CA ILE A 131 -10.10 -6.41 7.37
C ILE A 131 -9.20 -5.35 8.00
N ASP A 132 -9.70 -4.12 8.13
CA ASP A 132 -8.97 -3.00 8.75
C ASP A 132 -8.57 -3.31 10.19
N ALA A 133 -9.52 -3.74 11.04
CA ALA A 133 -9.23 -4.09 12.43
C ALA A 133 -8.18 -5.22 12.54
N HIS A 134 -8.28 -6.25 11.69
CA HIS A 134 -7.33 -7.35 11.64
C HIS A 134 -5.91 -6.87 11.27
N ALA A 135 -5.81 -6.00 10.27
CA ALA A 135 -4.55 -5.41 9.86
C ALA A 135 -3.94 -4.48 10.91
N GLN A 136 -4.77 -3.67 11.58
CA GLN A 136 -4.33 -2.81 12.67
C GLN A 136 -3.79 -3.60 13.84
N ALA A 137 -4.44 -4.71 14.19
CA ALA A 137 -3.95 -5.61 15.22
C ALA A 137 -2.60 -6.24 14.83
N LEU A 138 -2.44 -6.67 13.57
CA LEU A 138 -1.14 -7.12 13.03
C LEU A 138 -0.06 -6.05 13.21
N MET A 139 -0.37 -4.78 12.91
CA MET A 139 0.54 -3.63 13.09
C MET A 139 0.89 -3.29 14.54
N GLY A 140 0.06 -3.70 15.50
CA GLY A 140 0.35 -3.55 16.92
C GLY A 140 1.42 -4.54 17.42
N ILE A 141 1.69 -5.61 16.68
CA ILE A 141 2.61 -6.68 17.09
C ILE A 141 4.06 -6.24 16.83
N GLN A 142 4.90 -6.26 17.86
CA GLN A 142 6.30 -5.84 17.80
C GLN A 142 7.20 -6.87 17.12
N SER A 143 6.88 -8.16 17.26
CA SER A 143 7.71 -9.24 16.71
C SER A 143 7.45 -9.42 15.21
N LYS A 144 8.44 -9.04 14.41
CA LYS A 144 8.40 -9.19 12.95
C LYS A 144 8.22 -10.63 12.49
N ASP A 145 8.82 -11.59 13.21
CA ASP A 145 8.71 -13.01 12.85
C ASP A 145 7.31 -13.56 13.14
N ILE A 146 6.66 -13.11 14.23
CA ILE A 146 5.27 -13.48 14.55
C ILE A 146 4.32 -12.92 13.50
N VAL A 147 4.48 -11.65 13.10
CA VAL A 147 3.62 -11.05 12.06
C VAL A 147 3.74 -11.78 10.72
N VAL A 148 4.97 -12.13 10.32
CA VAL A 148 5.21 -12.92 9.09
C VAL A 148 4.53 -14.29 9.17
N GLU A 149 4.56 -14.95 10.33
CA GLU A 149 3.89 -16.22 10.56
C GLU A 149 2.35 -16.08 10.50
N LEU A 150 1.78 -15.10 11.19
CA LEU A 150 0.34 -14.84 11.19
C LEU A 150 -0.19 -14.49 9.79
N ILE A 151 0.55 -13.69 9.02
CA ILE A 151 0.20 -13.37 7.63
C ILE A 151 0.30 -14.62 6.75
N GLY A 152 1.34 -15.44 6.93
CA GLY A 152 1.48 -16.71 6.23
C GLY A 152 0.28 -17.63 6.47
N ASN A 153 -0.09 -17.82 7.73
CA ASN A 153 -1.27 -18.60 8.13
C ASN A 153 -2.56 -18.01 7.57
N SER A 154 -2.66 -16.67 7.54
CA SER A 154 -3.84 -15.98 6.99
C SER A 154 -4.01 -16.21 5.50
N LEU A 155 -2.91 -16.14 4.74
CA LEU A 155 -2.91 -16.48 3.32
C LEU A 155 -3.24 -17.97 3.12
N GLU A 156 -2.72 -18.89 3.95
CA GLU A 156 -3.07 -20.32 3.83
C GLU A 156 -4.56 -20.59 4.08
N GLU A 157 -5.16 -19.98 5.09
CA GLU A 157 -6.58 -20.13 5.40
C GLU A 157 -7.48 -19.60 4.28
N LEU A 158 -7.13 -18.44 3.71
CA LEU A 158 -7.87 -17.90 2.58
C LEU A 158 -7.72 -18.78 1.32
N ALA A 159 -6.58 -19.48 1.13
CA ALA A 159 -6.29 -20.24 -0.11
C ALA A 159 -7.31 -21.34 -0.38
N PHE A 160 -7.84 -21.91 0.70
CA PHE A 160 -8.85 -22.96 0.64
C PHE A 160 -10.15 -22.47 -0.02
N ILE A 161 -10.47 -21.18 0.13
CA ILE A 161 -11.74 -20.59 -0.33
C ILE A 161 -11.74 -20.50 -1.87
N LYS A 162 -10.64 -20.03 -2.50
CA LYS A 162 -10.49 -19.78 -3.95
C LYS A 162 -10.81 -20.96 -4.89
N THR A 163 -10.85 -22.19 -4.38
CA THR A 163 -11.15 -23.38 -5.21
C THR A 163 -12.65 -23.64 -5.41
N GLY A 164 -13.54 -22.81 -4.84
CA GLY A 164 -15.00 -22.88 -4.97
C GLY A 164 -15.56 -22.22 -6.25
N PRO A 165 -16.77 -22.62 -6.72
CA PRO A 165 -17.43 -22.01 -7.87
C PRO A 165 -18.21 -20.74 -7.49
N ALA A 166 -17.99 -19.66 -8.25
CA ALA A 166 -18.51 -18.29 -8.10
C ALA A 166 -17.88 -17.53 -6.92
N PHE A 167 -16.90 -16.68 -7.24
CA PHE A 167 -16.06 -15.99 -6.27
C PHE A 167 -16.15 -14.47 -6.49
N ASN A 168 -16.36 -13.70 -5.44
CA ASN A 168 -16.22 -12.23 -5.50
C ASN A 168 -14.75 -11.83 -5.36
N ASP A 169 -14.07 -11.62 -6.50
CA ASP A 169 -12.64 -11.31 -6.58
C ASP A 169 -12.26 -10.01 -5.82
N ASN A 170 -13.18 -9.04 -5.67
CA ASN A 170 -12.87 -7.73 -5.08
C ASN A 170 -12.51 -7.78 -3.59
N VAL A 171 -13.18 -8.63 -2.82
CA VAL A 171 -12.95 -8.73 -1.36
C VAL A 171 -11.63 -9.42 -1.04
N ILE A 172 -11.30 -10.49 -1.79
CA ILE A 172 -10.00 -11.10 -1.62
C ILE A 172 -8.92 -10.12 -2.07
N ASP A 173 -9.13 -9.41 -3.18
CA ASP A 173 -8.14 -8.44 -3.68
C ASP A 173 -7.80 -7.37 -2.64
N LEU A 174 -8.80 -6.86 -1.92
CA LEU A 174 -8.61 -5.99 -0.76
C LEU A 174 -7.76 -6.68 0.32
N LEU A 175 -8.18 -7.85 0.82
CA LEU A 175 -7.44 -8.65 1.83
C LEU A 175 -5.98 -8.90 1.43
N ILE A 176 -5.73 -9.13 0.15
CA ILE A 176 -4.41 -9.49 -0.38
C ILE A 176 -3.51 -8.29 -0.47
N GLU A 177 -4.01 -7.21 -1.04
CA GLU A 177 -3.27 -5.96 -1.15
C GLU A 177 -2.86 -5.50 0.25
N ASP A 178 -3.79 -5.62 1.17
CA ASP A 178 -3.63 -5.38 2.59
C ASP A 178 -2.55 -6.29 3.21
N PHE A 179 -2.70 -7.62 3.16
CA PHE A 179 -1.67 -8.51 3.71
C PHE A 179 -0.30 -8.32 3.06
N SER A 180 -0.25 -8.10 1.74
CA SER A 180 0.98 -7.84 1.00
C SER A 180 1.66 -6.55 1.45
N PHE A 181 0.87 -5.53 1.77
CA PHE A 181 1.36 -4.24 2.20
C PHE A 181 1.84 -4.26 3.65
N ALA A 182 1.01 -4.75 4.59
CA ALA A 182 1.35 -4.91 6.02
C ALA A 182 2.73 -5.56 6.15
N LEU A 183 2.92 -6.60 5.36
CA LEU A 183 4.12 -7.39 5.25
C LEU A 183 5.32 -6.62 4.71
N SER A 184 5.13 -5.79 3.68
CA SER A 184 6.17 -4.92 3.15
C SER A 184 6.72 -3.99 4.24
N ARG A 185 5.86 -3.46 5.11
CA ARG A 185 6.20 -2.62 6.25
C ARG A 185 6.83 -3.39 7.41
N TYR A 186 6.45 -4.64 7.65
CA TYR A 186 7.11 -5.47 8.67
C TYR A 186 8.50 -5.97 8.28
N ILE A 187 8.71 -6.13 6.97
CA ILE A 187 10.01 -6.46 6.38
C ILE A 187 10.90 -5.21 6.25
N ALA A 188 10.32 -4.01 6.39
CA ALA A 188 11.06 -2.77 6.58
C ALA A 188 12.14 -2.99 7.64
N THR A 189 13.38 -2.69 7.29
CA THR A 189 14.44 -2.70 8.28
C THR A 189 14.49 -1.29 8.85
N GLU A 190 14.13 -1.13 10.12
CA GLU A 190 14.47 0.09 10.85
C GLU A 190 15.99 0.12 10.98
N LEU A 191 16.65 0.71 9.99
CA LEU A 191 18.04 1.08 10.13
C LEU A 191 18.10 2.34 10.96
N ILE A 192 18.28 2.14 12.26
CA ILE A 192 19.01 3.09 13.09
C ILE A 192 20.49 2.98 12.65
N ALA A 193 20.80 3.40 11.42
CA ALA A 193 22.17 3.50 10.99
C ALA A 193 22.87 4.45 11.97
N SER A 194 24.11 4.14 12.33
CA SER A 194 24.97 5.00 13.13
C SER A 194 25.12 6.36 12.43
N THR A 195 24.20 7.26 12.74
CA THR A 195 24.05 8.56 12.11
C THR A 195 25.32 9.38 12.28
N ILE A 196 26.01 9.63 11.17
CA ILE A 196 26.96 10.75 11.08
C ILE A 196 26.13 11.95 10.62
N PHE A 197 25.41 12.56 11.56
CA PHE A 197 24.96 13.91 11.34
C PHE A 197 26.18 14.83 11.31
N ASP A 198 26.22 15.80 10.40
CA ASP A 198 27.12 16.93 10.60
C ASP A 198 26.74 17.65 11.91
N ASP A 199 27.61 18.53 12.40
CA ASP A 199 27.38 19.28 13.66
C ASP A 199 26.06 20.09 13.67
N GLN A 200 25.37 20.17 12.52
CA GLN A 200 24.13 20.91 12.30
C GLN A 200 22.90 20.01 12.16
N GLY A 201 23.06 18.68 12.05
CA GLY A 201 21.95 17.73 11.94
C GLY A 201 21.43 17.50 10.51
N ARG A 202 22.18 17.89 9.48
CA ARG A 202 21.64 18.08 8.11
C ARG A 202 21.83 16.92 7.15
N TRP A 203 22.66 15.93 7.48
CA TRP A 203 23.05 14.85 6.57
C TRP A 203 22.82 13.46 7.17
N PHE A 204 22.27 12.55 6.36
CA PHE A 204 22.21 11.12 6.64
C PHE A 204 23.00 10.36 5.57
N SER A 205 24.04 9.60 5.94
CA SER A 205 24.77 8.71 5.03
C SER A 205 24.31 7.26 5.21
N LEU A 206 23.90 6.62 4.12
CA LEU A 206 23.66 5.18 4.07
C LEU A 206 24.76 4.49 3.28
N ASP A 207 25.60 3.73 3.97
CA ASP A 207 26.70 2.99 3.36
C ASP A 207 26.26 1.60 2.88
N ASP A 208 26.92 1.10 1.84
CA ASP A 208 26.64 -0.19 1.21
C ASP A 208 26.56 -1.41 2.15
N PRO A 209 27.42 -1.56 3.18
CA PRO A 209 27.34 -2.71 4.08
C PRO A 209 26.03 -2.78 4.86
N GLU A 210 25.44 -1.63 5.18
CA GLU A 210 24.18 -1.55 5.92
C GLU A 210 22.99 -1.93 5.05
N ILE A 211 22.97 -1.47 3.80
CA ILE A 211 21.98 -1.92 2.79
C ILE A 211 22.07 -3.45 2.60
N LEU A 212 23.30 -3.97 2.48
CA LEU A 212 23.57 -5.39 2.31
C LEU A 212 23.07 -6.23 3.49
N LYS A 213 23.35 -5.78 4.71
CA LYS A 213 22.92 -6.44 5.94
C LYS A 213 21.40 -6.48 6.05
N ALA A 214 20.74 -5.35 5.78
CA ALA A 214 19.28 -5.25 5.79
C ALA A 214 18.63 -6.18 4.75
N ALA A 215 19.08 -6.12 3.50
CA ALA A 215 18.59 -6.99 2.43
C ALA A 215 18.83 -8.48 2.74
N THR A 216 19.92 -8.82 3.44
CA THR A 216 20.22 -10.19 3.86
C THR A 216 19.30 -10.67 4.99
N ALA A 217 19.03 -9.82 5.99
CA ALA A 217 18.13 -10.14 7.08
C ALA A 217 16.66 -10.25 6.62
N ALA A 218 16.24 -9.43 5.65
CA ALA A 218 14.88 -9.44 5.11
C ALA A 218 14.56 -10.68 4.25
N LYS A 219 15.56 -11.28 3.59
CA LYS A 219 15.36 -12.31 2.56
C LYS A 219 14.57 -13.54 3.04
N PRO A 220 14.92 -14.21 4.15
CA PRO A 220 14.22 -15.45 4.53
C PRO A 220 12.75 -15.23 4.84
N ARG A 221 12.40 -14.04 5.37
CA ARG A 221 11.01 -13.63 5.61
C ARG A 221 10.28 -13.50 4.28
N LEU A 222 10.82 -12.70 3.35
CA LEU A 222 10.27 -12.50 2.00
C LEU A 222 10.06 -13.80 1.22
N ASP A 223 10.99 -14.74 1.30
CA ASP A 223 10.89 -16.02 0.59
C ASP A 223 9.74 -16.89 1.12
N LYS A 224 9.57 -16.98 2.46
CA LYS A 224 8.46 -17.73 3.07
C LYS A 224 7.11 -17.20 2.61
N LEU A 225 7.01 -15.89 2.49
CA LEU A 225 5.76 -15.21 2.12
C LEU A 225 5.46 -15.33 0.65
N GLN A 226 6.49 -15.29 -0.20
CA GLN A 226 6.30 -15.63 -1.60
C GLN A 226 5.79 -17.05 -1.74
N LEU A 227 6.29 -18.00 -0.94
CA LEU A 227 5.81 -19.37 -0.99
C LEU A 227 4.33 -19.44 -0.61
N ALA A 228 3.91 -18.79 0.48
CA ALA A 228 2.50 -18.73 0.88
C ALA A 228 1.62 -18.06 -0.20
N SER A 229 2.09 -16.95 -0.76
CA SER A 229 1.47 -16.26 -1.91
C SER A 229 1.35 -17.20 -3.12
N ASP A 230 2.43 -17.87 -3.52
CA ASP A 230 2.44 -18.77 -4.68
C ASP A 230 1.50 -19.98 -4.47
N VAL A 231 1.36 -20.46 -3.23
CA VAL A 231 0.39 -21.49 -2.85
C VAL A 231 -1.04 -20.98 -2.99
N PHE A 232 -1.35 -19.79 -2.45
CA PHE A 232 -2.67 -19.18 -2.54
C PHE A 232 -3.07 -18.86 -3.98
N PHE A 233 -2.17 -18.22 -4.72
CA PHE A 233 -2.52 -17.65 -6.01
C PHE A 233 -2.22 -18.54 -7.21
N GLY A 234 -1.32 -19.50 -7.04
CA GLY A 234 -0.59 -20.12 -8.14
C GLY A 234 0.53 -19.21 -8.67
N GLN A 235 1.62 -19.82 -9.17
CA GLN A 235 2.81 -19.10 -9.66
C GLN A 235 2.56 -18.14 -10.84
N GLN A 236 1.39 -18.23 -11.47
CA GLN A 236 1.00 -17.48 -12.67
C GLN A 236 -0.10 -16.44 -12.38
N SER A 237 -0.33 -16.12 -11.12
CA SER A 237 -1.34 -15.14 -10.75
C SER A 237 -0.94 -13.72 -11.12
N ILE A 238 -1.97 -12.88 -11.26
CA ILE A 238 -1.82 -11.43 -11.40
C ILE A 238 -1.39 -10.78 -10.06
N TYR A 239 -1.46 -11.48 -8.93
CA TYR A 239 -1.23 -10.91 -7.60
C TYR A 239 0.19 -11.25 -7.12
N ARG A 240 1.12 -10.32 -7.27
CA ARG A 240 2.51 -10.44 -6.78
C ARG A 240 2.73 -9.47 -5.62
N ILE A 241 3.11 -10.01 -4.46
CA ILE A 241 3.54 -9.22 -3.30
C ILE A 241 4.73 -8.35 -3.70
N GLN A 242 4.57 -7.03 -3.62
CA GLN A 242 5.65 -6.10 -3.89
C GLN A 242 6.68 -6.13 -2.75
N ARG A 243 7.92 -6.47 -3.10
CA ARG A 243 9.04 -6.57 -2.15
C ARG A 243 9.77 -5.25 -2.06
N VAL A 244 9.33 -4.35 -1.19
CA VAL A 244 10.00 -3.05 -0.98
C VAL A 244 10.88 -3.12 0.27
N LEU A 245 12.13 -2.67 0.16
CA LEU A 245 13.01 -2.52 1.32
C LEU A 245 12.91 -1.09 1.83
N TYR A 246 12.32 -0.91 3.01
CA TYR A 246 12.13 0.41 3.62
C TYR A 246 13.27 0.75 4.59
N PHE A 247 13.68 2.02 4.55
CA PHE A 247 14.63 2.67 5.43
C PHE A 247 13.93 3.82 6.13
N LYS A 248 13.60 3.64 7.41
CA LYS A 248 12.97 4.68 8.24
C LYS A 248 14.04 5.57 8.85
N LEU A 249 13.95 6.86 8.60
CA LEU A 249 14.91 7.88 8.99
C LEU A 249 14.31 8.70 10.13
N ASN A 250 14.82 8.49 11.35
CA ASN A 250 14.44 9.28 12.52
C ASN A 250 15.34 10.51 12.58
N THR A 251 14.80 11.70 12.33
CA THR A 251 15.59 12.95 12.40
C THR A 251 14.99 13.96 13.38
N PRO A 252 15.83 14.74 14.06
CA PRO A 252 15.38 15.69 15.07
C PRO A 252 15.01 17.08 14.52
N LYS A 253 15.19 17.37 13.22
CA LYS A 253 15.01 18.71 12.63
C LYS A 253 14.51 18.68 11.17
N ASP A 254 13.82 19.74 10.77
CA ASP A 254 13.37 19.98 9.40
C ASP A 254 14.54 20.37 8.48
N GLY A 255 14.43 20.05 7.18
CA GLY A 255 15.44 20.37 6.16
C GLY A 255 16.59 19.38 6.11
N LEU A 256 16.28 18.10 5.88
CA LEU A 256 17.27 17.02 5.82
C LEU A 256 17.72 16.75 4.38
N GLN A 257 19.03 16.64 4.20
CA GLN A 257 19.64 16.05 3.03
C GLN A 257 20.01 14.60 3.31
N ILE A 258 19.50 13.68 2.50
CA ILE A 258 19.78 12.25 2.58
C ILE A 258 20.79 11.92 1.49
N GLU A 259 21.95 11.42 1.86
CA GLU A 259 22.93 10.86 0.94
C GLU A 259 22.96 9.35 1.09
N ALA A 260 22.65 8.62 0.02
CA ALA A 260 22.81 7.18 -0.02
C ALA A 260 23.83 6.83 -1.10
N THR A 261 24.92 6.18 -0.72
CA THR A 261 25.82 5.59 -1.72
C THR A 261 25.35 4.16 -1.96
N ILE A 262 24.95 3.86 -3.20
CA ILE A 262 24.55 2.51 -3.57
C ILE A 262 25.55 1.94 -4.60
N SER A 263 26.44 1.09 -4.12
CA SER A 263 27.38 0.31 -4.94
C SER A 263 26.67 -0.58 -5.94
N LYS A 264 27.44 -1.00 -6.94
CA LYS A 264 27.05 -2.05 -7.88
C LYS A 264 26.65 -3.37 -7.18
N ASN A 265 27.30 -3.71 -6.07
CA ASN A 265 27.04 -4.95 -5.35
C ASN A 265 25.71 -4.89 -4.59
N ALA A 266 25.43 -3.80 -3.87
CA ALA A 266 24.15 -3.61 -3.19
C ALA A 266 22.99 -3.59 -4.19
N ARG A 267 23.14 -2.91 -5.33
CA ARG A 267 22.16 -2.94 -6.43
C ARG A 267 21.94 -4.33 -7.01
N GLY A 268 23.04 -5.05 -7.29
CA GLY A 268 22.98 -6.41 -7.79
C GLY A 268 22.14 -7.30 -6.87
N LEU A 269 22.26 -7.14 -5.55
CA LEU A 269 21.47 -7.91 -4.59
C LEU A 269 20.01 -7.46 -4.48
N LEU A 270 19.72 -6.17 -4.59
CA LEU A 270 18.34 -5.69 -4.68
C LEU A 270 17.64 -6.28 -5.93
N ILE A 271 18.33 -6.31 -7.07
CA ILE A 271 17.82 -6.85 -8.34
C ILE A 271 17.71 -8.38 -8.29
N ASP A 272 18.78 -9.10 -7.93
CA ASP A 272 18.88 -10.57 -7.94
C ASP A 272 17.94 -11.23 -6.91
N ARG A 273 17.57 -10.51 -5.86
CA ARG A 273 16.63 -11.00 -4.83
C ARG A 273 15.17 -10.60 -5.06
N SER A 274 14.87 -10.07 -6.25
CA SER A 274 13.54 -9.63 -6.67
C SER A 274 12.90 -8.57 -5.76
N PHE A 275 13.72 -7.69 -5.16
CA PHE A 275 13.16 -6.47 -4.57
C PHE A 275 12.57 -5.62 -5.68
N HIS A 276 11.35 -5.14 -5.46
CA HIS A 276 10.63 -4.27 -6.37
C HIS A 276 11.11 -2.82 -6.23
N GLY A 277 11.52 -2.42 -5.02
CA GLY A 277 12.02 -1.07 -4.80
C GLY A 277 12.73 -0.88 -3.46
N LEU A 278 13.27 0.32 -3.32
CA LEU A 278 13.95 0.85 -2.14
C LEU A 278 13.18 2.09 -1.67
N SER A 279 12.71 2.09 -0.43
CA SER A 279 11.92 3.18 0.13
C SER A 279 12.64 3.89 1.26
N PHE A 280 12.55 5.22 1.28
CA PHE A 280 13.08 6.07 2.33
C PHE A 280 11.92 6.82 2.98
N LEU A 281 11.68 6.56 4.28
CA LEU A 281 10.61 7.18 5.06
C LEU A 281 11.21 8.25 5.98
N PHE A 282 10.71 9.47 5.88
CA PHE A 282 11.15 10.65 6.62
C PHE A 282 9.93 11.41 7.15
N ASN A 283 9.80 11.48 8.48
CA ASN A 283 8.74 12.25 9.17
C ASN A 283 7.32 12.05 8.59
N GLY A 284 6.98 10.79 8.26
CA GLY A 284 5.69 10.42 7.69
C GLY A 284 5.58 10.55 6.17
N THR A 285 6.60 11.05 5.47
CA THR A 285 6.64 11.05 3.99
C THR A 285 7.64 10.00 3.50
N ALA A 286 7.24 9.13 2.58
CA ALA A 286 8.16 8.17 1.97
C ALA A 286 8.31 8.34 0.47
N ILE A 287 9.50 8.00 -0.05
CA ILE A 287 9.73 7.85 -1.48
C ILE A 287 10.30 6.48 -1.76
N THR A 288 9.62 5.73 -2.61
CA THR A 288 10.03 4.41 -3.07
C THR A 288 10.53 4.48 -4.51
N PHE A 289 11.79 4.11 -4.69
CA PHE A 289 12.44 3.97 -5.99
C PHE A 289 12.32 2.53 -6.48
N PRO A 290 11.68 2.28 -7.62
CA PRO A 290 11.70 0.95 -8.24
C PRO A 290 13.13 0.51 -8.54
N THR A 291 13.45 -0.77 -8.38
CA THR A 291 14.80 -1.29 -8.65
C THR A 291 15.23 -1.09 -10.11
N LYS A 292 14.27 -1.02 -11.05
CA LYS A 292 14.51 -0.64 -12.46
C LYS A 292 15.13 0.75 -12.60
N GLU A 293 14.75 1.70 -11.73
CA GLU A 293 15.28 3.08 -11.74
C GLU A 293 16.67 3.16 -11.11
N LEU A 294 17.04 2.19 -10.26
CA LEU A 294 18.35 2.13 -9.59
C LEU A 294 19.47 1.53 -10.48
N ASN A 295 19.16 1.13 -11.72
CA ASN A 295 20.05 0.42 -12.63
C ASN A 295 21.06 1.34 -13.35
N ALA A 296 21.99 1.95 -12.60
CA ALA A 296 23.13 2.67 -13.18
C ALA A 296 24.33 1.72 -13.44
N THR A 297 25.08 1.96 -14.53
CA THR A 297 26.22 1.10 -14.95
C THR A 297 27.48 1.23 -14.08
N GLN A 298 27.52 2.22 -13.19
CA GLN A 298 28.63 2.54 -12.27
C GLN A 298 28.08 2.91 -10.89
N ASP A 299 28.92 2.93 -9.86
CA ASP A 299 28.52 3.39 -8.52
C ASP A 299 27.91 4.80 -8.59
N ALA A 300 26.81 4.99 -7.88
CA ALA A 300 26.02 6.20 -7.92
C ALA A 300 25.86 6.73 -6.49
N LYS A 301 26.27 7.98 -6.30
CA LYS A 301 25.92 8.77 -5.12
C LYS A 301 24.53 9.32 -5.35
N LEU A 302 23.57 8.85 -4.57
CA LEU A 302 22.20 9.31 -4.59
C LEU A 302 22.03 10.36 -3.51
N ILE A 303 21.52 11.52 -3.88
CA ILE A 303 21.23 12.61 -2.94
C ILE A 303 19.76 12.92 -3.06
N MET A 304 19.04 12.87 -1.95
CA MET A 304 17.67 13.34 -1.85
C MET A 304 17.62 14.51 -0.89
N ASP A 305 17.10 15.64 -1.36
CA ASP A 305 16.83 16.80 -0.53
C ASP A 305 15.35 16.75 -0.16
N PHE A 306 15.06 16.63 1.14
CA PHE A 306 13.71 16.72 1.69
C PHE A 306 13.60 17.96 2.55
N THR A 307 12.86 18.96 2.06
CA THR A 307 12.68 20.23 2.76
C THR A 307 11.22 20.45 3.08
N TYR A 308 10.90 20.64 4.35
CA TYR A 308 9.59 21.18 4.73
C TYR A 308 9.57 22.69 4.46
N LYS A 309 8.56 23.13 3.71
CA LYS A 309 8.38 24.52 3.30
C LYS A 309 7.34 25.19 4.20
N GLU A 310 7.76 25.73 5.34
CA GLU A 310 6.86 26.49 6.23
C GLU A 310 6.26 27.73 5.52
N ASP A 311 6.99 28.31 4.56
CA ASP A 311 6.61 29.47 3.76
C ASP A 311 5.58 29.17 2.65
N ALA A 312 5.33 27.90 2.33
CA ALA A 312 4.28 27.51 1.38
C ALA A 312 2.86 27.67 1.94
N THR A 313 2.73 27.96 3.24
CA THR A 313 1.47 28.15 3.96
C THR A 313 0.59 29.25 3.34
N ASP A 314 1.19 30.37 2.91
CA ASP A 314 0.42 31.48 2.33
C ASP A 314 -0.23 31.10 1.01
N GLN A 315 0.48 30.36 0.16
CA GLN A 315 -0.02 29.90 -1.14
C GLN A 315 -1.14 28.86 -0.96
N LEU A 316 -0.97 27.95 0.00
CA LEU A 316 -1.97 26.94 0.31
C LEU A 316 -3.25 27.60 0.88
N ASN A 317 -3.10 28.55 1.80
CA ASN A 317 -4.21 29.31 2.38
C ASN A 317 -4.98 30.13 1.32
N GLN A 318 -4.25 30.72 0.36
CA GLN A 318 -4.89 31.42 -0.75
C GLN A 318 -5.74 30.46 -1.59
N GLN A 319 -5.23 29.29 -1.95
CA GLN A 319 -5.99 28.32 -2.72
C GLN A 319 -7.25 27.83 -2.00
N ILE A 320 -7.16 27.56 -0.70
CA ILE A 320 -8.31 27.14 0.12
C ILE A 320 -9.36 28.26 0.20
N SER A 321 -8.93 29.52 0.22
CA SER A 321 -9.85 30.66 0.21
C SER A 321 -10.57 30.81 -1.13
N ASP A 322 -9.91 30.44 -2.24
CA ASP A 322 -10.46 30.51 -3.59
C ASP A 322 -11.37 29.31 -3.94
N ASP A 323 -11.23 28.18 -3.23
CA ASP A 323 -11.94 26.92 -3.49
C ASP A 323 -12.25 26.18 -2.17
N ASP A 324 -13.47 26.39 -1.65
CA ASP A 324 -13.94 25.85 -0.37
C ASP A 324 -14.11 24.32 -0.33
N SER A 325 -14.08 23.68 -1.50
CA SER A 325 -14.07 22.22 -1.63
C SER A 325 -12.73 21.59 -1.25
N ILE A 326 -11.66 22.38 -1.14
CA ILE A 326 -10.32 21.94 -0.75
C ILE A 326 -10.07 22.35 0.70
N GLN A 327 -9.58 21.41 1.51
CA GLN A 327 -9.31 21.66 2.93
C GLN A 327 -7.96 21.07 3.35
N ILE A 328 -7.32 21.69 4.35
CA ILE A 328 -6.10 21.14 4.96
C ILE A 328 -6.43 19.80 5.61
N PHE A 329 -5.58 18.80 5.35
CA PHE A 329 -5.55 17.57 6.12
C PHE A 329 -4.40 17.63 7.13
N SER A 330 -4.67 17.25 8.39
CA SER A 330 -3.69 17.30 9.48
C SER A 330 -3.07 18.70 9.62
N ASP A 331 -1.77 18.86 9.41
CA ASP A 331 -1.02 20.10 9.55
C ASP A 331 -0.70 20.81 8.22
N GLY A 332 -1.14 20.27 7.08
CA GLY A 332 -0.93 20.89 5.76
C GLY A 332 0.53 20.99 5.35
N LYS A 333 1.40 20.10 5.88
CA LYS A 333 2.83 20.10 5.56
C LYS A 333 3.08 20.03 4.07
N VAL A 334 3.94 20.95 3.61
CA VAL A 334 4.46 20.95 2.24
C VAL A 334 5.87 20.39 2.25
N VAL A 335 6.09 19.35 1.46
CA VAL A 335 7.40 18.75 1.22
C VAL A 335 7.91 19.16 -0.15
N ASP A 336 9.08 19.76 -0.20
CA ASP A 336 9.85 19.98 -1.42
C ASP A 336 10.90 18.87 -1.54
N ILE A 337 10.85 18.14 -2.64
CA ILE A 337 11.67 16.96 -2.87
C ILE A 337 12.50 17.18 -4.13
N SER A 338 13.82 17.08 -3.99
CA SER A 338 14.75 17.03 -5.12
C SER A 338 15.64 15.80 -5.05
N TYR A 339 16.03 15.29 -6.22
CA TYR A 339 16.86 14.09 -6.33
C TYR A 339 18.03 14.34 -7.27
N TYR A 340 19.21 13.84 -6.89
CA TYR A 340 20.45 13.99 -7.64
C TYR A 340 21.17 12.65 -7.73
N VAL A 341 21.82 12.44 -8.87
CA VAL A 341 22.73 11.32 -9.10
C VAL A 341 24.09 11.90 -9.43
N ASN A 342 25.10 11.62 -8.60
CA ASN A 342 26.44 12.18 -8.74
C ASN A 342 26.41 13.72 -8.89
N ASP A 343 25.66 14.37 -7.98
CA ASP A 343 25.44 15.83 -7.91
C ASP A 343 24.67 16.44 -9.11
N ILE A 344 24.19 15.62 -10.04
CA ILE A 344 23.35 16.06 -11.17
C ILE A 344 21.88 15.91 -10.80
N LYS A 345 21.13 17.02 -10.82
CA LYS A 345 19.69 17.01 -10.56
C LYS A 345 18.96 16.17 -11.61
N ILE A 346 18.19 15.21 -11.13
CA ILE A 346 17.32 14.38 -11.95
C ILE A 346 15.93 15.01 -11.93
N SER A 347 15.53 15.59 -13.06
CA SER A 347 14.21 16.20 -13.22
C SER A 347 13.11 15.18 -13.50
N ALA A 348 13.47 13.94 -13.84
CA ALA A 348 12.53 12.86 -14.03
C ALA A 348 13.11 11.46 -14.10
N PHE A 349 12.18 10.51 -14.00
CA PHE A 349 12.43 9.09 -14.00
C PHE A 349 11.93 8.44 -15.28
N LYS A 350 12.46 7.25 -15.58
CA LYS A 350 11.94 6.40 -16.66
C LYS A 350 10.81 5.51 -16.19
N THR A 351 10.90 5.07 -14.93
CA THR A 351 9.85 4.36 -14.21
C THR A 351 9.34 5.27 -13.10
N PRO A 352 8.01 5.41 -12.90
CA PRO A 352 7.49 6.25 -11.83
C PRO A 352 8.03 5.83 -10.46
N VAL A 353 8.48 6.81 -9.67
CA VAL A 353 8.71 6.60 -8.24
C VAL A 353 7.38 6.67 -7.50
N ILE A 354 7.29 6.07 -6.31
CA ILE A 354 6.09 6.16 -5.48
C ILE A 354 6.36 7.14 -4.36
N LEU A 355 5.55 8.18 -4.25
CA LEU A 355 5.54 9.12 -3.13
C LEU A 355 4.37 8.75 -2.21
N SER A 356 4.62 8.65 -0.91
CA SER A 356 3.55 8.40 0.06
C SER A 356 3.60 9.34 1.27
N PHE A 357 2.43 9.56 1.87
CA PHE A 357 2.24 10.32 3.11
C PHE A 357 1.47 9.47 4.11
N GLU A 358 2.00 9.33 5.33
CA GLU A 358 1.29 8.77 6.47
C GLU A 358 0.19 9.74 6.93
N THR A 359 -0.99 9.20 7.17
CA THR A 359 -2.13 9.89 7.78
C THR A 359 -2.13 9.77 9.30
N GLY A 360 -1.21 8.97 9.87
CA GLY A 360 -1.02 8.81 11.30
C GLY A 360 -2.15 8.02 11.95
N ALA A 361 -2.53 8.39 13.18
CA ALA A 361 -3.64 7.77 13.90
C ALA A 361 -5.01 8.38 13.53
N TYR A 362 -5.14 8.98 12.34
CA TYR A 362 -6.40 9.57 11.91
C TYR A 362 -7.47 8.49 11.78
N ILE A 363 -8.61 8.71 12.44
CA ILE A 363 -9.78 7.85 12.36
C ILE A 363 -10.72 8.52 11.37
N PHE A 364 -11.02 7.82 10.27
CA PHE A 364 -12.00 8.28 9.28
C PHE A 364 -13.41 8.15 9.84
N ASP A 365 -14.28 9.05 9.43
CA ASP A 365 -15.66 9.15 9.89
C ASP A 365 -16.57 9.51 8.71
N ASP A 366 -17.87 9.60 8.96
CA ASP A 366 -18.88 9.96 7.94
C ASP A 366 -18.59 11.30 7.25
N GLN A 367 -17.78 12.16 7.87
CA GLN A 367 -17.43 13.49 7.34
C GLN A 367 -16.12 13.50 6.57
N THR A 368 -15.25 12.49 6.71
CA THR A 368 -14.01 12.37 5.93
C THR A 368 -13.73 10.91 5.67
N THR A 369 -13.80 10.53 4.40
CA THR A 369 -13.39 9.20 3.95
C THR A 369 -11.96 9.24 3.41
N PRO A 370 -11.28 8.10 3.31
CA PRO A 370 -10.02 8.00 2.59
C PRO A 370 -10.06 8.49 1.13
N TYR A 371 -11.24 8.42 0.51
CA TYR A 371 -11.44 8.87 -0.86
C TYR A 371 -11.40 10.39 -1.01
N ASP A 372 -11.70 11.13 0.07
CA ASP A 372 -11.61 12.58 0.10
C ASP A 372 -10.16 13.10 0.13
N LEU A 373 -9.20 12.24 0.49
CA LEU A 373 -7.79 12.62 0.56
C LEU A 373 -7.12 12.58 -0.81
N ALA A 374 -6.33 13.58 -1.16
CA ALA A 374 -5.49 13.52 -2.35
C ALA A 374 -4.12 14.15 -2.09
N ILE A 375 -3.10 13.63 -2.77
CA ILE A 375 -1.79 14.27 -2.83
C ILE A 375 -1.89 15.36 -3.89
N PHE A 376 -1.54 16.58 -3.49
CA PHE A 376 -1.49 17.75 -4.35
C PHE A 376 -0.04 18.04 -4.75
N ARG A 377 0.15 18.47 -5.98
CA ARG A 377 1.43 18.98 -6.51
C ARG A 377 1.31 20.47 -6.79
N TYR A 378 2.36 21.21 -6.45
CA TYR A 378 2.48 22.61 -6.88
C TYR A 378 2.98 22.72 -8.33
N TYR A 379 2.26 23.49 -9.14
CA TYR A 379 2.63 23.82 -10.52
C TYR A 379 3.11 25.28 -10.57
N GLU A 380 4.43 25.48 -10.45
CA GLU A 380 5.05 26.81 -10.34
C GLU A 380 4.67 27.76 -11.48
N ALA A 381 4.56 27.26 -12.71
CA ALA A 381 4.19 28.05 -13.88
C ALA A 381 2.77 28.65 -13.78
N GLU A 382 1.90 28.01 -13.00
CA GLU A 382 0.51 28.45 -12.78
C GLU A 382 0.30 29.09 -11.42
N GLY A 383 1.22 28.86 -10.47
CA GLY A 383 1.07 29.25 -9.07
C GLY A 383 -0.07 28.51 -8.35
N LYS A 384 -0.38 27.27 -8.74
CA LYS A 384 -1.53 26.51 -8.22
C LYS A 384 -1.16 25.11 -7.75
N TRP A 385 -1.85 24.62 -6.72
CA TRP A 385 -1.85 23.22 -6.35
C TRP A 385 -2.93 22.48 -7.11
N ARG A 386 -2.60 21.29 -7.65
CA ARG A 386 -3.59 20.41 -8.27
C ARG A 386 -3.50 19.02 -7.67
N PRO A 387 -4.62 18.31 -7.50
CA PRO A 387 -4.59 16.91 -7.10
C PRO A 387 -3.86 16.12 -8.19
N VAL A 388 -2.98 15.22 -7.78
CA VAL A 388 -2.21 14.33 -8.65
C VAL A 388 -2.34 12.88 -8.23
N GLY A 389 -3.47 12.59 -7.59
CA GLY A 389 -3.86 11.25 -7.20
C GLY A 389 -3.80 11.00 -5.70
N GLY A 390 -3.70 9.72 -5.36
CA GLY A 390 -3.60 9.24 -4.00
C GLY A 390 -4.49 8.02 -3.82
N THR A 391 -3.90 6.82 -3.81
CA THR A 391 -4.58 5.63 -3.32
C THR A 391 -4.29 5.50 -1.84
N TYR A 392 -5.34 5.35 -1.03
CA TYR A 392 -5.17 5.21 0.41
C TYR A 392 -5.07 3.74 0.75
N ASN A 393 -4.01 3.38 1.46
CA ASN A 393 -3.84 2.06 2.04
C ASN A 393 -4.26 2.13 3.51
N LEU A 394 -5.32 1.38 3.83
CA LEU A 394 -5.91 1.35 5.17
C LEU A 394 -4.94 0.84 6.22
N ILE A 395 -4.10 -0.12 5.84
CA ILE A 395 -3.18 -0.76 6.75
C ILE A 395 -2.11 0.19 7.18
N ASP A 396 -1.23 0.63 6.28
CA ASP A 396 -0.13 1.45 6.75
C ASP A 396 -0.51 2.90 7.00
N ARG A 397 -1.79 3.19 6.77
CA ARG A 397 -2.40 4.50 6.89
C ARG A 397 -1.62 5.49 6.07
N THR A 398 -1.30 5.11 4.82
CA THR A 398 -0.65 6.02 3.88
C THR A 398 -1.53 6.28 2.68
N ILE A 399 -1.31 7.44 2.07
CA ILE A 399 -1.77 7.74 0.73
C ILE A 399 -0.59 7.80 -0.20
N SER A 400 -0.68 7.16 -1.36
CA SER A 400 0.43 6.98 -2.29
C SER A 400 0.11 7.42 -3.72
N VAL A 401 1.10 7.99 -4.42
CA VAL A 401 1.03 8.35 -5.84
C VAL A 401 2.28 7.91 -6.59
N LYS A 402 2.08 7.42 -7.82
CA LYS A 402 3.16 7.21 -8.79
C LYS A 402 3.52 8.55 -9.45
N ARG A 403 4.80 8.82 -9.66
CA ARG A 403 5.30 10.12 -10.15
C ARG A 403 6.52 9.96 -11.07
N MET A 404 6.47 10.59 -12.25
CA MET A 404 7.61 10.66 -13.17
C MET A 404 8.59 11.80 -12.86
N SER A 405 8.23 12.71 -11.94
CA SER A 405 9.05 13.84 -11.51
C SER A 405 8.82 14.16 -10.04
N LEU A 406 9.82 14.77 -9.39
CA LEU A 406 9.70 15.31 -8.04
C LEU A 406 9.44 16.82 -8.11
N SER A 407 8.79 17.34 -7.07
CA SER A 407 8.22 18.68 -6.98
C SER A 407 7.90 18.96 -5.51
N GLN A 408 7.20 20.06 -5.27
CA GLN A 408 6.52 20.29 -4.00
C GLN A 408 5.20 19.52 -3.96
N TYR A 409 4.97 18.83 -2.84
CA TYR A 409 3.76 18.04 -2.59
C TYR A 409 3.17 18.31 -1.22
N THR A 410 1.86 18.10 -1.09
CA THR A 410 1.16 18.14 0.20
C THR A 410 -0.06 17.22 0.16
N LEU A 411 -0.61 16.90 1.33
CA LEU A 411 -1.80 16.08 1.49
C LEU A 411 -2.98 16.96 1.91
N LEU A 412 -4.05 16.97 1.12
CA LEU A 412 -5.26 17.77 1.36
C LEU A 412 -6.51 16.91 1.23
N LYS A 413 -7.63 17.44 1.75
CA LYS A 413 -8.98 16.94 1.44
C LYS A 413 -9.53 17.67 0.21
N SER A 414 -10.25 16.96 -0.66
CA SER A 414 -10.93 17.51 -1.84
C SER A 414 -12.32 16.89 -1.96
N LYS A 415 -13.36 17.74 -2.05
CA LYS A 415 -14.77 17.33 -2.15
C LYS A 415 -15.51 18.00 -3.31
N LYS A 416 -14.82 18.13 -4.44
CA LYS A 416 -15.39 18.64 -5.69
C LYS A 416 -16.45 17.69 -6.23
N SER A 417 -17.45 18.27 -6.88
CA SER A 417 -18.48 17.52 -7.59
C SER A 417 -18.91 18.26 -8.85
N PHE A 418 -19.42 17.50 -9.82
CA PHE A 418 -20.08 18.06 -10.99
C PHE A 418 -21.59 18.20 -10.75
N SER A 419 -22.19 19.27 -11.26
CA SER A 419 -23.62 19.55 -11.06
C SER A 419 -24.56 18.77 -11.97
N ASP A 420 -24.05 18.14 -13.02
CA ASP A 420 -24.82 17.44 -14.06
C ASP A 420 -24.82 15.92 -13.92
N LEU A 421 -24.47 15.41 -12.73
CA LEU A 421 -24.48 13.97 -12.43
C LEU A 421 -25.80 13.54 -11.81
N GLU A 422 -26.38 12.45 -12.33
CA GLU A 422 -27.50 11.76 -11.69
C GLU A 422 -27.03 11.00 -10.45
N ASP A 423 -27.96 10.62 -9.58
CA ASP A 423 -27.64 9.86 -8.36
C ASP A 423 -27.54 8.35 -8.68
N ASP A 424 -26.41 7.97 -9.30
CA ASP A 424 -26.09 6.61 -9.72
C ASP A 424 -24.64 6.21 -9.36
N ASP A 425 -24.27 4.95 -9.61
CA ASP A 425 -22.92 4.43 -9.32
C ASP A 425 -21.81 5.21 -10.05
N ALA A 426 -22.11 5.81 -11.20
CA ALA A 426 -21.13 6.56 -11.96
C ALA A 426 -20.79 7.89 -11.27
N LYS A 427 -21.73 8.50 -10.56
CA LYS A 427 -21.49 9.77 -9.84
C LYS A 427 -20.33 9.68 -8.86
N ASP A 428 -20.30 8.64 -8.03
CA ASP A 428 -19.25 8.46 -7.04
C ASP A 428 -17.90 8.17 -7.70
N ALA A 429 -17.89 7.33 -8.73
CA ALA A 429 -16.69 7.07 -9.53
C ALA A 429 -16.14 8.35 -10.18
N ILE A 430 -17.00 9.16 -10.81
CA ILE A 430 -16.62 10.41 -11.47
C ILE A 430 -16.09 11.42 -10.45
N ASN A 431 -16.79 11.63 -9.34
CA ASN A 431 -16.36 12.56 -8.29
C ASN A 431 -15.06 12.10 -7.64
N LYS A 432 -14.89 10.79 -7.39
CA LYS A 432 -13.61 10.23 -6.92
C LYS A 432 -12.48 10.60 -7.88
N LEU A 433 -12.63 10.30 -9.17
CA LEU A 433 -11.60 10.56 -10.17
C LEU A 433 -11.31 12.07 -10.34
N LEU A 434 -12.32 12.94 -10.21
CA LEU A 434 -12.15 14.40 -10.18
C LEU A 434 -11.30 14.84 -8.98
N ASN A 435 -11.64 14.38 -7.77
CA ASN A 435 -10.94 14.75 -6.55
C ASN A 435 -9.52 14.21 -6.50
N LYS A 436 -9.26 13.11 -7.19
CA LYS A 436 -7.92 12.54 -7.38
C LYS A 436 -7.17 13.16 -8.56
N GLY A 437 -7.76 14.11 -9.31
CA GLY A 437 -7.11 14.78 -10.44
C GLY A 437 -6.92 13.90 -11.68
N VAL A 438 -7.57 12.74 -11.73
CA VAL A 438 -7.58 11.86 -12.91
C VAL A 438 -8.42 12.48 -14.02
N ILE A 439 -9.59 13.01 -13.64
CA ILE A 439 -10.48 13.78 -14.52
C ILE A 439 -10.27 15.27 -14.24
N LYS A 440 -10.24 16.08 -15.30
CA LYS A 440 -10.08 17.54 -15.19
C LYS A 440 -11.35 18.17 -14.62
N SER A 441 -11.17 19.25 -13.86
CA SER A 441 -12.30 20.08 -13.43
C SER A 441 -12.84 20.88 -14.61
N GLU A 442 -14.15 20.80 -14.82
CA GLU A 442 -14.91 21.42 -15.91
C GLU A 442 -16.26 21.91 -15.36
N SER A 443 -16.99 22.74 -16.11
CA SER A 443 -18.32 23.21 -15.66
C SER A 443 -19.36 22.10 -15.59
N ASN A 444 -19.33 21.14 -16.53
CA ASN A 444 -20.20 19.98 -16.59
C ASN A 444 -19.38 18.78 -17.05
N PHE A 445 -19.66 17.60 -16.52
CA PHE A 445 -18.96 16.37 -16.89
C PHE A 445 -19.46 15.76 -18.21
N ASN A 446 -20.75 15.92 -18.53
CA ASN A 446 -21.45 15.31 -19.66
C ASN A 446 -21.38 13.76 -19.68
N PRO A 447 -21.96 13.06 -18.69
CA PRO A 447 -21.77 11.62 -18.49
C PRO A 447 -22.18 10.75 -19.70
N SER A 448 -23.18 11.17 -20.47
CA SER A 448 -23.67 10.44 -21.65
C SER A 448 -22.88 10.70 -22.94
N ALA A 449 -21.93 11.64 -22.93
CA ALA A 449 -21.10 11.91 -24.10
C ALA A 449 -20.16 10.73 -24.39
N MET A 450 -19.88 10.48 -25.68
CA MET A 450 -18.93 9.45 -26.08
C MET A 450 -17.50 9.91 -25.75
N LEU A 451 -16.74 9.05 -25.10
CA LEU A 451 -15.36 9.35 -24.69
C LEU A 451 -14.40 9.23 -25.89
N SER A 452 -13.56 10.24 -26.09
CA SER A 452 -12.52 10.21 -27.11
C SER A 452 -11.33 9.34 -26.68
N ARG A 453 -10.55 8.84 -27.64
CA ARG A 453 -9.32 8.07 -27.35
C ARG A 453 -8.26 8.90 -26.65
N GLU A 454 -8.09 10.17 -27.03
CA GLU A 454 -7.11 11.05 -26.39
C GLU A 454 -7.48 11.39 -24.96
N GLU A 455 -8.78 11.56 -24.70
CA GLU A 455 -9.28 11.89 -23.38
C GLU A 455 -9.05 10.70 -22.42
N PHE A 456 -9.41 9.48 -22.85
CA PHE A 456 -9.16 8.29 -22.04
C PHE A 456 -7.66 8.06 -21.76
N VAL A 457 -6.80 8.31 -22.76
CA VAL A 457 -5.34 8.22 -22.56
C VAL A 457 -4.84 9.27 -21.58
N SER A 458 -5.43 10.48 -21.59
CA SER A 458 -5.11 11.51 -20.60
C SER A 458 -5.53 11.10 -19.19
N TRP A 459 -6.67 10.41 -19.02
CA TRP A 459 -7.06 9.85 -17.71
C TRP A 459 -6.05 8.81 -17.22
N ILE A 460 -5.60 7.90 -18.09
CA ILE A 460 -4.56 6.92 -17.75
C ILE A 460 -3.25 7.59 -17.38
N ALA A 461 -2.83 8.61 -18.13
CA ALA A 461 -1.63 9.36 -17.83
C ALA A 461 -1.69 10.02 -16.44
N SER A 462 -2.81 10.68 -16.12
CA SER A 462 -3.04 11.30 -14.81
C SER A 462 -3.09 10.27 -13.69
N ALA A 463 -3.85 9.18 -13.85
CA ALA A 463 -4.00 8.12 -12.86
C ALA A 463 -2.66 7.47 -12.47
N TYR A 464 -1.73 7.34 -13.42
CA TYR A 464 -0.43 6.70 -13.17
C TYR A 464 0.72 7.71 -13.03
N GLY A 465 0.42 9.01 -12.93
CA GLY A 465 1.41 10.08 -12.76
C GLY A 465 2.44 10.16 -13.90
N LEU A 466 1.99 9.85 -15.11
CA LEU A 466 2.77 9.90 -16.34
C LEU A 466 2.73 11.32 -16.90
N ASP A 467 3.28 12.28 -16.17
CA ASP A 467 3.10 13.71 -16.40
C ASP A 467 4.35 14.45 -16.87
N ASN A 468 5.25 13.73 -17.55
CA ASN A 468 6.51 14.32 -18.03
C ASN A 468 6.94 13.83 -19.42
N ASN A 469 7.05 14.75 -20.37
CA ASN A 469 7.42 14.47 -21.75
C ASN A 469 8.79 15.09 -22.09
N PHE A 470 9.89 14.32 -21.93
CA PHE A 470 11.24 14.76 -22.33
C PHE A 470 11.44 14.71 -23.85
N GLY A 471 10.72 15.54 -24.60
CA GLY A 471 10.87 15.62 -26.04
C GLY A 471 10.65 14.26 -26.72
N ILE A 472 9.72 13.47 -26.20
CA ILE A 472 9.37 12.17 -26.77
C ILE A 472 8.78 12.41 -28.15
N THR A 473 9.32 11.69 -29.13
CA THR A 473 8.80 11.69 -30.49
C THR A 473 7.85 10.52 -30.68
N ILE A 474 6.66 10.81 -31.20
CA ILE A 474 5.67 9.81 -31.61
C ILE A 474 5.53 9.77 -33.14
N PRO A 475 5.16 8.63 -33.73
CA PRO A 475 5.04 8.49 -35.18
C PRO A 475 3.69 8.99 -35.74
N PHE A 476 2.82 9.55 -34.89
CA PHE A 476 1.45 9.89 -35.26
C PHE A 476 1.36 11.26 -35.91
N ASN A 477 0.99 11.29 -37.19
CA ASN A 477 0.86 12.53 -37.97
C ASN A 477 -0.39 13.34 -37.61
N ASP A 478 -1.37 12.70 -36.98
CA ASP A 478 -2.65 13.28 -36.56
C ASP A 478 -2.67 13.73 -35.10
N VAL A 479 -1.51 13.83 -34.45
CA VAL A 479 -1.34 14.36 -33.09
C VAL A 479 -0.38 15.54 -33.17
N GLY A 480 -0.94 16.76 -33.14
CA GLY A 480 -0.14 17.99 -33.20
C GLY A 480 0.65 18.24 -31.91
N LYS A 481 1.86 18.77 -32.01
CA LYS A 481 2.73 19.03 -30.83
C LYS A 481 2.13 20.05 -29.84
N ASP A 482 1.32 20.96 -30.35
CA ASP A 482 0.67 22.01 -29.56
C ASP A 482 -0.73 21.61 -29.06
N SER A 483 -1.14 20.35 -29.24
CA SER A 483 -2.41 19.86 -28.70
C SER A 483 -2.29 19.55 -27.21
N ASP A 484 -3.35 19.82 -26.45
CA ASP A 484 -3.40 19.61 -24.99
C ASP A 484 -3.24 18.14 -24.57
N TYR A 485 -3.34 17.21 -25.52
CA TYR A 485 -3.20 15.76 -25.33
C TYR A 485 -1.88 15.19 -25.87
N PHE A 486 -1.03 16.02 -26.51
CA PHE A 486 0.23 15.55 -27.09
C PHE A 486 1.10 14.86 -26.04
N ASP A 487 1.28 15.51 -24.88
CA ASP A 487 2.15 15.00 -23.82
C ASP A 487 1.64 13.67 -23.26
N SER A 488 0.34 13.58 -22.97
CA SER A 488 -0.32 12.35 -22.50
C SER A 488 -0.16 11.20 -23.50
N ILE A 489 -0.40 11.45 -24.79
CA ILE A 489 -0.23 10.41 -25.82
C ILE A 489 1.24 10.03 -25.96
N ALA A 490 2.14 11.01 -25.96
CA ALA A 490 3.56 10.76 -26.14
C ALA A 490 4.16 9.92 -25.03
N ILE A 491 3.90 10.27 -23.78
CA ILE A 491 4.40 9.53 -22.62
C ILE A 491 3.78 8.13 -22.57
N VAL A 492 2.46 7.99 -22.66
CA VAL A 492 1.79 6.67 -22.60
C VAL A 492 2.21 5.77 -23.76
N TYR A 493 2.47 6.33 -24.95
CA TYR A 493 3.04 5.59 -26.08
C TYR A 493 4.48 5.13 -25.80
N SER A 494 5.33 6.00 -25.26
CA SER A 494 6.73 5.65 -24.95
C SER A 494 6.86 4.53 -23.91
N GLN A 495 5.85 4.42 -23.04
CA GLN A 495 5.75 3.37 -22.03
C GLN A 495 5.21 2.05 -22.61
N GLY A 496 4.82 2.02 -23.90
CA GLY A 496 4.32 0.85 -24.59
C GLY A 496 2.87 0.48 -24.25
N ILE A 497 2.14 1.37 -23.57
CA ILE A 497 0.78 1.11 -23.10
C ILE A 497 -0.23 1.24 -24.24
N ILE A 498 -0.04 2.23 -25.12
CA ILE A 498 -0.90 2.48 -26.27
C ILE A 498 -0.18 2.23 -27.59
N SER A 499 -0.97 1.97 -28.63
CA SER A 499 -0.54 1.93 -30.02
C SER A 499 -1.48 2.77 -30.89
N GLY A 500 -1.00 3.24 -32.03
CA GLY A 500 -1.85 3.86 -33.04
C GLY A 500 -2.86 2.87 -33.62
N LYS A 501 -3.93 3.40 -34.24
CA LYS A 501 -4.84 2.62 -35.09
C LYS A 501 -4.13 2.11 -36.35
N THR A 502 -3.11 2.86 -36.79
CA THR A 502 -2.12 2.44 -37.79
C THR A 502 -0.73 2.83 -37.32
N ALA A 503 0.32 2.50 -38.09
CA ALA A 503 1.69 2.88 -37.76
C ALA A 503 1.90 4.41 -37.63
N THR A 504 1.09 5.23 -38.29
CA THR A 504 1.27 6.69 -38.37
C THR A 504 0.03 7.50 -38.00
N SER A 505 -1.03 6.87 -37.51
CA SER A 505 -2.27 7.55 -37.10
C SER A 505 -2.82 6.97 -35.80
N PHE A 506 -3.10 7.87 -34.85
CA PHE A 506 -3.65 7.56 -33.53
C PHE A 506 -5.18 7.67 -33.46
N LYS A 507 -5.77 8.61 -34.24
CA LYS A 507 -7.18 9.01 -34.18
C LYS A 507 -7.61 9.53 -32.80
N PRO A 508 -7.05 10.66 -32.33
CA PRO A 508 -7.28 11.17 -30.98
C PRO A 508 -8.76 11.41 -30.65
N GLU A 509 -9.49 12.06 -31.54
CA GLU A 509 -10.91 12.45 -31.33
C GLU A 509 -11.92 11.33 -31.62
N ALA A 510 -11.48 10.15 -32.07
CA ALA A 510 -12.39 9.04 -32.33
C ALA A 510 -12.91 8.45 -31.02
N GLY A 511 -14.19 8.06 -30.98
CA GLY A 511 -14.76 7.33 -29.86
C GLY A 511 -13.98 6.05 -29.55
N ILE A 512 -13.64 5.84 -28.28
CA ILE A 512 -12.90 4.65 -27.84
C ILE A 512 -13.85 3.47 -27.57
N SER A 513 -13.53 2.28 -28.07
CA SER A 513 -14.36 1.08 -27.84
C SER A 513 -13.98 0.34 -26.55
N LYS A 514 -14.91 -0.46 -25.99
CA LYS A 514 -14.66 -1.26 -24.76
C LYS A 514 -13.40 -2.13 -24.85
N GLN A 515 -13.18 -2.84 -25.96
CA GLN A 515 -11.97 -3.66 -26.12
C GLN A 515 -10.67 -2.85 -26.22
N GLU A 516 -10.74 -1.57 -26.59
CA GLU A 516 -9.57 -0.69 -26.61
C GLU A 516 -9.26 -0.18 -25.21
N ILE A 517 -10.29 0.19 -24.44
CA ILE A 517 -10.15 0.46 -23.00
C ILE A 517 -9.53 -0.75 -22.30
N ALA A 518 -10.06 -1.96 -22.54
CA ALA A 518 -9.55 -3.20 -21.94
C ALA A 518 -8.04 -3.39 -22.22
N LYS A 519 -7.61 -3.16 -23.48
CA LYS A 519 -6.19 -3.24 -23.85
C LYS A 519 -5.34 -2.22 -23.10
N ILE A 520 -5.77 -0.96 -23.06
CA ILE A 520 -5.01 0.12 -22.43
C ILE A 520 -4.89 -0.12 -20.92
N ILE A 521 -5.99 -0.43 -20.23
CA ILE A 521 -5.98 -0.76 -18.81
C ILE A 521 -5.08 -1.98 -18.54
N SER A 522 -5.26 -3.06 -19.29
CA SER A 522 -4.45 -4.28 -19.07
C SER A 522 -2.95 -4.06 -19.31
N ASN A 523 -2.58 -3.26 -20.31
CA ASN A 523 -1.18 -2.89 -20.54
C ASN A 523 -0.63 -2.02 -19.40
N THR A 524 -1.45 -1.11 -18.86
CA THR A 524 -1.09 -0.24 -17.74
C THR A 524 -0.86 -1.07 -16.47
N LEU A 525 -1.79 -1.96 -16.14
CA LEU A 525 -1.72 -2.89 -15.01
C LEU A 525 -0.50 -3.82 -15.08
N GLN A 526 -0.14 -4.31 -16.27
CA GLN A 526 1.11 -5.06 -16.46
C GLN A 526 2.36 -4.21 -16.24
N SER A 527 2.34 -2.96 -16.71
CA SER A 527 3.51 -2.09 -16.68
C SER A 527 3.84 -1.62 -15.27
N TYR A 528 2.81 -1.32 -14.48
CA TYR A 528 2.97 -0.63 -13.20
C TYR A 528 2.45 -1.38 -11.97
N ASP A 529 1.57 -2.36 -12.15
CA ASP A 529 0.94 -3.10 -11.04
C ASP A 529 1.34 -4.58 -11.02
N ASN A 530 2.27 -4.98 -11.90
CA ASN A 530 2.79 -6.35 -12.05
C ASN A 530 1.71 -7.41 -12.28
N LYS A 531 0.51 -7.00 -12.75
CA LYS A 531 -0.56 -7.92 -13.09
C LYS A 531 -0.22 -8.60 -14.42
N VAL A 532 -0.20 -9.93 -14.50
CA VAL A 532 0.22 -10.68 -15.71
C VAL A 532 -0.93 -11.53 -16.25
N TYR A 533 -1.12 -11.59 -17.58
CA TYR A 533 -2.15 -12.43 -18.17
C TYR A 533 -2.09 -13.89 -17.71
N ASN A 534 -3.21 -14.37 -17.18
CA ASN A 534 -3.41 -15.79 -16.97
C ASN A 534 -4.06 -16.39 -18.23
N LYS A 535 -3.25 -17.07 -19.04
CA LYS A 535 -3.71 -17.71 -20.29
C LYS A 535 -4.74 -18.82 -20.06
N THR A 536 -4.70 -19.48 -18.90
CA THR A 536 -5.69 -20.50 -18.53
C THR A 536 -7.04 -19.87 -18.20
N LEU A 537 -7.05 -18.75 -17.46
CA LEU A 537 -8.26 -17.96 -17.23
C LEU A 537 -8.85 -17.46 -18.56
N THR A 538 -8.01 -17.01 -19.49
CA THR A 538 -8.45 -16.58 -20.82
C THR A 538 -9.17 -17.69 -21.58
N GLN A 539 -8.62 -18.92 -21.56
CA GLN A 539 -9.25 -20.07 -22.21
C GLN A 539 -10.58 -20.45 -21.59
N ASN A 540 -10.70 -20.37 -20.25
CA ASN A 540 -11.92 -20.74 -19.53
C ASN A 540 -13.03 -19.69 -19.68
N LEU A 541 -12.69 -18.40 -19.53
CA LEU A 541 -13.66 -17.30 -19.56
C LEU A 541 -14.22 -17.02 -20.97
N LEU A 542 -13.38 -17.21 -22.00
CA LEU A 542 -13.76 -16.90 -23.39
C LEU A 542 -14.02 -18.15 -24.24
N ALA A 543 -14.09 -19.35 -23.61
CA ALA A 543 -14.42 -20.59 -24.31
C ALA A 543 -15.76 -20.45 -25.04
N GLY A 544 -15.74 -20.62 -26.37
CA GLY A 544 -16.96 -20.63 -27.18
C GLY A 544 -17.58 -19.25 -27.46
N GLN A 545 -16.88 -18.14 -27.19
CA GLN A 545 -17.33 -16.77 -27.50
C GLN A 545 -16.74 -16.27 -28.84
N PRO A 546 -17.45 -16.38 -29.97
CA PRO A 546 -16.91 -16.03 -31.30
C PRO A 546 -16.82 -14.52 -31.57
N SER A 547 -17.37 -13.67 -30.70
CA SER A 547 -17.45 -12.21 -30.88
C SER A 547 -16.23 -11.42 -30.38
N VAL A 548 -15.25 -12.08 -29.75
CA VAL A 548 -14.04 -11.41 -29.24
C VAL A 548 -12.92 -11.49 -30.27
N ALA A 549 -12.42 -10.34 -30.72
CA ALA A 549 -11.32 -10.28 -31.67
C ALA A 549 -10.06 -10.94 -31.11
N ASP A 550 -9.31 -11.68 -31.94
CA ASP A 550 -8.15 -12.46 -31.47
C ASP A 550 -7.11 -11.62 -30.72
N TRP A 551 -6.91 -10.38 -31.15
CA TRP A 551 -5.97 -9.46 -30.50
C TRP A 551 -6.44 -8.98 -29.12
N SER A 552 -7.75 -9.03 -28.83
CA SER A 552 -8.34 -8.50 -27.59
C SER A 552 -8.69 -9.56 -26.56
N LYS A 553 -8.58 -10.85 -26.87
CA LYS A 553 -8.94 -11.96 -25.98
C LYS A 553 -8.25 -11.91 -24.62
N ASP A 554 -6.93 -11.79 -24.61
CA ASP A 554 -6.16 -11.76 -23.36
C ASP A 554 -6.52 -10.52 -22.51
N TYR A 555 -6.76 -9.38 -23.16
CA TYR A 555 -7.16 -8.13 -22.49
C TYR A 555 -8.54 -8.23 -21.86
N VAL A 556 -9.53 -8.69 -22.64
CA VAL A 556 -10.92 -8.82 -22.16
C VAL A 556 -11.01 -9.84 -21.04
N ALA A 557 -10.31 -10.98 -21.16
CA ALA A 557 -10.28 -11.98 -20.10
C ALA A 557 -9.66 -11.44 -18.81
N MET A 558 -8.60 -10.63 -18.90
CA MET A 558 -8.01 -9.98 -17.73
C MET A 558 -8.99 -9.02 -17.07
N MET A 559 -9.69 -8.18 -17.84
CA MET A 559 -10.68 -7.25 -17.32
C MET A 559 -11.86 -7.98 -16.66
N MET A 560 -12.29 -9.12 -17.22
CA MET A 560 -13.33 -9.96 -16.62
C MET A 560 -12.86 -10.62 -15.33
N GLY A 561 -11.64 -11.14 -15.29
CA GLY A 561 -11.04 -11.72 -14.09
C GLY A 561 -10.67 -10.69 -13.01
N LEU A 562 -10.82 -9.40 -13.30
CA LEU A 562 -10.70 -8.29 -12.35
C LEU A 562 -12.08 -7.70 -11.98
N GLY A 563 -13.17 -8.28 -12.47
CA GLY A 563 -14.52 -7.76 -12.25
C GLY A 563 -14.83 -6.42 -12.94
N ILE A 564 -13.90 -5.85 -13.71
CA ILE A 564 -14.09 -4.55 -14.40
C ILE A 564 -15.02 -4.69 -15.62
N MET A 565 -15.06 -5.89 -16.22
CA MET A 565 -15.99 -6.22 -17.30
C MET A 565 -16.79 -7.47 -16.95
N THR A 566 -18.03 -7.53 -17.43
CA THR A 566 -18.97 -8.62 -17.20
C THR A 566 -19.20 -9.44 -18.46
N GLY A 567 -19.91 -10.57 -18.33
CA GLY A 567 -20.31 -11.39 -19.49
C GLY A 567 -21.16 -10.62 -20.51
N ASP A 568 -21.98 -9.66 -20.06
CA ASP A 568 -22.83 -8.84 -20.93
C ASP A 568 -22.01 -7.88 -21.80
N ASP A 569 -20.83 -7.46 -21.33
CA ASP A 569 -19.93 -6.59 -22.10
C ASP A 569 -19.42 -7.26 -23.38
N LEU A 570 -19.35 -8.59 -23.41
CA LEU A 570 -18.87 -9.38 -24.56
C LEU A 570 -19.71 -9.19 -25.83
N TYR A 571 -20.96 -8.74 -25.68
CA TYR A 571 -21.87 -8.48 -26.80
C TYR A 571 -21.74 -7.06 -27.38
N SER A 572 -20.87 -6.21 -26.82
CA SER A 572 -20.73 -4.80 -27.23
C SER A 572 -19.29 -4.28 -27.25
N LEU A 573 -18.31 -5.18 -27.44
CA LEU A 573 -16.87 -4.85 -27.34
C LEU A 573 -16.39 -3.75 -28.30
N GLU A 574 -16.98 -3.64 -29.49
CA GLU A 574 -16.62 -2.63 -30.50
C GLU A 574 -17.36 -1.30 -30.34
N ARG A 575 -18.39 -1.25 -29.48
CA ARG A 575 -19.19 -0.05 -29.27
C ARG A 575 -18.33 1.03 -28.59
N PRO A 576 -18.41 2.29 -29.04
CA PRO A 576 -17.88 3.43 -28.30
C PRO A 576 -18.47 3.54 -26.88
N VAL A 577 -17.64 3.92 -25.92
CA VAL A 577 -17.99 3.97 -24.49
C VAL A 577 -18.31 5.40 -24.08
N THR A 578 -19.30 5.58 -23.20
CA THR A 578 -19.60 6.92 -22.66
C THR A 578 -18.57 7.34 -21.60
N ARG A 579 -18.50 8.64 -21.29
CA ARG A 579 -17.63 9.15 -20.22
C ARG A 579 -17.95 8.50 -18.86
N ALA A 580 -19.22 8.30 -18.53
CA ALA A 580 -19.63 7.63 -17.30
C ALA A 580 -19.20 6.15 -17.25
N GLU A 581 -19.44 5.39 -18.32
CA GLU A 581 -19.05 3.98 -18.41
C GLU A 581 -17.52 3.82 -18.26
N ALA A 582 -16.74 4.69 -18.90
CA ALA A 582 -15.28 4.66 -18.79
C ALA A 582 -14.77 5.10 -17.41
N ALA A 583 -15.46 6.06 -16.76
CA ALA A 583 -15.15 6.50 -15.40
C ALA A 583 -15.33 5.36 -14.39
N LEU A 584 -16.40 4.57 -14.52
CA LEU A 584 -16.58 3.35 -13.72
C LEU A 584 -15.39 2.39 -13.90
N MET A 585 -15.04 2.07 -15.16
CA MET A 585 -13.95 1.13 -15.45
C MET A 585 -12.59 1.57 -14.88
N ILE A 586 -12.22 2.85 -15.02
CA ILE A 586 -10.94 3.34 -14.49
C ILE A 586 -10.99 3.57 -12.98
N SER A 587 -12.15 3.92 -12.40
CA SER A 587 -12.30 4.08 -10.96
C SER A 587 -12.03 2.77 -10.22
N THR A 588 -12.48 1.63 -10.76
CA THR A 588 -12.19 0.29 -10.21
C THR A 588 -10.69 -0.05 -10.27
N VAL A 589 -9.99 0.38 -11.32
CA VAL A 589 -8.53 0.21 -11.46
C VAL A 589 -7.75 1.13 -10.50
N TYR A 590 -8.36 2.25 -10.13
CA TYR A 590 -7.79 3.29 -9.30
C TYR A 590 -8.25 3.19 -7.82
N GLN A 591 -8.90 2.08 -7.44
CA GLN A 591 -9.05 1.65 -6.05
C GLN A 591 -7.73 1.05 -5.60
#